data_AF-A0A356NNL1-F1
#
_entry.id   AF-A0A356NNL1-F1
#
_cell.length_a   1.000
_cell.length_b   1.000
_cell.length_c   1.000
_cell.angle_alpha   90.00
_cell.angle_beta   90.00
_cell.angle_gamma   90.00
#
_symmetry.space_group_name_H-M   'P 1'
#
loop_
_entity.id
_entity.type
_entity.pdbx_description
1 polymer ?
#
loop_
_entity_poly.entity_id
_entity_poly.type
_entity_poly.pdbx_seq_one_letter_code
_entity_poly.pdbx_strand_id
1 'polypeptide(L)'
;MGTGLLALLSFLPILVVMLFLVILRWPASRAMPLSYITAAGLALAVWKISAVQVAAATVKGLIVALSLLYIIFGAILLLNTLQESGAIRSIRDGFTSISPDRRIQAIIIAWLFGSFIEGSAGFGTPAAVAVPLLVGLGF
;
A
#
# COMPACT_ATOMS: atom_id res chain seq x y z
N MET A 1 -19.85 1.90 -29.82
CA MET A 1 -19.56 3.03 -28.92
C MET A 1 -18.32 3.73 -29.43
N GLY A 2 -18.26 5.06 -29.40
CA GLY A 2 -17.05 5.79 -29.78
C GLY A 2 -15.90 5.49 -28.83
N THR A 3 -14.66 5.52 -29.33
CA THR A 3 -13.44 5.26 -28.53
C THR A 3 -13.33 6.20 -27.32
N GLY A 4 -13.70 7.47 -27.48
CA GLY A 4 -13.73 8.44 -26.37
C GLY A 4 -14.70 8.06 -25.25
N LEU A 5 -15.87 7.49 -25.58
CA LEU A 5 -16.82 7.02 -24.58
C LEU A 5 -16.30 5.78 -23.84
N LEU A 6 -15.67 4.85 -24.56
CA LEU A 6 -15.05 3.67 -23.94
C LEU A 6 -13.91 4.08 -22.99
N ALA A 7 -13.08 5.05 -23.38
CA ALA A 7 -12.02 5.59 -22.53
C ALA A 7 -12.56 6.21 -21.24
N LEU A 8 -13.64 7.02 -21.33
CA LEU A 8 -14.30 7.59 -20.17
C LEU A 8 -14.86 6.52 -19.23
N LEU A 9 -15.51 5.49 -19.79
CA LEU A 9 -16.05 4.38 -18.99
C LEU A 9 -14.93 3.59 -18.30
N SER A 10 -13.83 3.30 -18.99
CA SER A 10 -12.67 2.63 -18.38
C SER A 10 -12.03 3.47 -17.26
N PHE A 11 -12.14 4.80 -17.31
CA PHE A 11 -11.62 5.71 -16.30
C PHE A 11 -12.55 5.87 -15.09
N LEU A 12 -13.83 5.50 -15.21
CA LEU A 12 -14.84 5.73 -14.18
C LEU A 12 -14.51 5.13 -12.81
N PRO A 13 -13.97 3.89 -12.67
CA PRO A 13 -13.59 3.36 -11.35
C PRO A 13 -12.55 4.21 -10.63
N ILE A 14 -11.64 4.87 -11.38
CA ILE A 14 -10.61 5.77 -10.84
C ILE A 14 -11.26 7.06 -10.37
N LEU A 15 -12.19 7.62 -11.14
CA LEU A 15 -12.98 8.79 -10.74
C LEU A 15 -13.79 8.52 -9.45
N VAL A 16 -14.34 7.32 -9.31
CA VAL A 16 -15.04 6.91 -8.08
C VAL A 16 -14.08 6.93 -6.89
N VAL A 17 -12.88 6.37 -7.00
CA VAL A 17 -11.88 6.44 -5.92
C VAL A 17 -11.52 7.90 -5.61
N MET A 18 -11.23 8.72 -6.62
CA MET A 18 -10.87 10.12 -6.43
C MET A 18 -11.99 10.89 -5.71
N LEU A 19 -13.23 10.71 -6.14
CA LEU A 19 -14.38 11.38 -5.55
C LEU A 19 -14.59 10.97 -4.09
N PHE A 20 -14.68 9.67 -3.81
CA PHE A 20 -15.01 9.22 -2.45
C PHE A 20 -13.84 9.35 -1.49
N LEU A 21 -12.62 9.00 -1.92
CA LEU A 21 -11.45 8.97 -1.04
C LEU A 21 -10.79 10.34 -0.90
N VAL A 22 -10.63 11.10 -1.98
CA VAL A 22 -9.88 12.37 -1.95
C VAL A 22 -10.80 13.55 -1.67
N ILE A 23 -11.90 13.67 -2.42
CA ILE A 23 -12.79 14.83 -2.32
C ILE A 23 -13.69 14.71 -1.09
N LEU A 24 -14.40 13.58 -0.95
CA LEU A 24 -15.33 13.33 0.16
C LEU A 24 -14.64 12.81 1.43
N ARG A 25 -13.35 12.44 1.35
CA ARG A 25 -12.54 11.95 2.47
C ARG A 25 -13.15 10.77 3.21
N TRP A 26 -13.85 9.90 2.48
CA TRP A 26 -14.40 8.67 3.05
C TRP A 26 -13.29 7.68 3.39
N PRO A 27 -13.49 6.84 4.41
CA PRO A 27 -12.54 5.79 4.70
C PRO A 27 -12.44 4.83 3.51
N ALA A 28 -11.23 4.35 3.22
CA ALA A 28 -10.98 3.43 2.12
C ALA A 28 -11.85 2.16 2.18
N SER A 29 -12.20 1.71 3.40
CA SER A 29 -13.11 0.59 3.62
C SER A 29 -14.51 0.78 3.00
N ARG A 30 -14.95 2.02 2.79
CA ARG A 30 -16.22 2.34 2.10
C ARG A 30 -16.02 2.73 0.64
N ALA A 31 -14.96 3.48 0.34
CA ALA A 31 -14.69 3.97 -1.02
C ALA A 31 -14.28 2.85 -1.99
N MET A 32 -13.44 1.91 -1.55
CA MET A 32 -12.89 0.87 -2.42
C MET A 32 -13.93 -0.14 -2.92
N PRO A 33 -14.89 -0.63 -2.10
CA PRO A 33 -15.97 -1.48 -2.58
C PRO A 33 -16.82 -0.82 -3.68
N LEU A 34 -17.07 0.50 -3.59
CA LEU A 34 -17.83 1.22 -4.61
C LEU A 34 -17.08 1.26 -5.95
N SER A 35 -15.76 1.46 -5.92
CA SER A 35 -14.93 1.40 -7.12
C SER A 35 -14.92 -0.01 -7.73
N TYR A 36 -14.82 -1.05 -6.90
CA TYR A 36 -14.91 -2.44 -7.34
C TYR A 36 -16.26 -2.76 -8.01
N ILE A 37 -17.39 -2.36 -7.40
CA ILE A 37 -18.73 -2.56 -7.99
C ILE A 37 -18.82 -1.84 -9.33
N THR A 38 -18.28 -0.62 -9.43
CA THR A 38 -18.24 0.15 -10.68
C THR A 38 -17.44 -0.61 -11.75
N ALA A 39 -16.24 -1.10 -11.42
CA ALA A 39 -15.41 -1.85 -12.35
C ALA A 39 -16.06 -3.17 -12.79
N ALA A 40 -16.61 -3.95 -11.86
CA ALA A 40 -17.28 -5.22 -12.14
C ALA A 40 -18.55 -5.02 -12.97
N GLY A 41 -19.37 -4.01 -12.62
CA GLY A 41 -20.59 -3.67 -13.36
C GLY A 41 -20.28 -3.26 -14.79
N LEU A 42 -19.25 -2.43 -14.98
CA LEU A 42 -18.77 -2.04 -16.31
C LEU A 42 -18.26 -3.24 -17.11
N ALA A 43 -17.45 -4.11 -16.51
CA ALA A 43 -16.93 -5.32 -17.17
C ALA A 43 -18.06 -6.22 -17.71
N LEU A 44 -19.13 -6.41 -16.93
CA LEU A 44 -20.28 -7.22 -17.30
C LEU A 44 -21.19 -6.52 -18.32
N ALA A 45 -21.52 -5.24 -18.11
CA ALA A 45 -22.52 -4.54 -18.91
C ALA A 45 -21.98 -3.97 -20.22
N VAL A 46 -20.77 -3.39 -20.20
CA VAL A 46 -20.19 -2.68 -21.36
C VAL A 46 -19.33 -3.62 -22.19
N TRP A 47 -18.39 -4.32 -21.53
CA TRP A 47 -17.46 -5.23 -22.21
C TRP A 47 -17.98 -6.66 -22.33
N LYS A 48 -19.13 -6.98 -21.72
CA LYS A 48 -19.76 -8.30 -21.78
C LYS A 48 -18.80 -9.43 -21.42
N ILE A 49 -17.89 -9.16 -20.48
CA ILE A 49 -16.97 -10.15 -19.93
C ILE A 49 -17.81 -11.21 -19.20
N SER A 50 -17.43 -12.48 -19.32
CA SER A 50 -18.17 -13.56 -18.66
C SER A 50 -18.15 -13.39 -17.14
N ALA A 51 -19.27 -13.71 -16.48
CA ALA A 51 -19.37 -13.63 -15.02
C ALA A 51 -18.31 -14.50 -14.31
N VAL A 52 -17.95 -15.63 -14.91
CA VAL A 52 -16.88 -16.52 -14.43
C VAL A 52 -15.52 -15.81 -14.44
N GLN A 53 -15.18 -15.08 -15.51
CA GLN A 53 -13.92 -14.33 -15.57
C GLN A 53 -13.89 -13.18 -14.56
N VAL A 54 -15.01 -12.48 -14.35
CA VAL A 54 -15.10 -11.43 -13.33
C VAL A 54 -14.91 -12.04 -11.94
N ALA A 55 -15.59 -13.14 -11.63
CA ALA A 55 -15.42 -13.84 -10.35
C ALA A 55 -13.98 -14.35 -10.14
N ALA A 56 -13.35 -14.90 -11.18
CA ALA A 56 -11.95 -15.33 -11.12
C ALA A 56 -11.00 -14.15 -10.85
N ALA A 57 -11.25 -12.99 -11.48
CA ALA A 57 -10.48 -11.77 -11.22
C ALA A 57 -10.67 -11.27 -9.78
N THR A 58 -11.89 -11.37 -9.24
CA THR A 58 -12.18 -11.05 -7.83
C THR A 58 -11.41 -11.95 -6.88
N VAL A 59 -11.44 -13.27 -7.10
CA VAL A 59 -10.68 -14.24 -6.29
C VAL A 59 -9.18 -13.96 -6.39
N LYS A 60 -8.66 -13.67 -7.58
CA LYS A 60 -7.26 -13.25 -7.77
C LYS A 60 -6.94 -12.00 -6.95
N GLY A 61 -7.83 -11.00 -6.96
CA GLY A 61 -7.70 -9.79 -6.15
C GLY A 61 -7.63 -10.08 -4.65
N LEU A 62 -8.48 -11.00 -4.15
CA LEU A 62 -8.43 -11.45 -2.76
C LEU A 62 -7.12 -12.16 -2.41
N ILE A 63 -6.62 -13.03 -3.30
CA ILE A 63 -5.32 -13.70 -3.10
C ILE A 63 -4.20 -12.66 -3.00
N VAL A 64 -4.18 -11.68 -3.90
CA VAL A 64 -3.20 -10.58 -3.86
C VAL A 64 -3.31 -9.81 -2.53
N ALA A 65 -4.52 -9.50 -2.07
CA ALA A 65 -4.72 -8.83 -0.79
C ALA A 65 -4.21 -9.68 0.40
N LEU A 66 -4.46 -10.99 0.41
CA LEU A 66 -3.95 -11.90 1.43
C LEU A 66 -2.42 -11.98 1.43
N SER A 67 -1.80 -12.01 0.25
CA SER A 67 -0.34 -11.98 0.14
C SER A 67 0.25 -10.69 0.74
N LEU A 68 -0.38 -9.54 0.49
CA LEU A 68 0.03 -8.27 1.11
C LEU A 68 -0.14 -8.30 2.63
N LEU A 69 -1.27 -8.81 3.13
CA LEU A 69 -1.50 -8.96 4.57
C LEU A 69 -0.46 -9.87 5.24
N TYR A 70 -0.04 -10.94 4.57
CA TYR A 70 1.00 -11.84 5.07
C TYR A 70 2.36 -11.13 5.21
N ILE A 71 2.73 -10.29 4.24
CA ILE A 71 3.95 -9.47 4.31
C ILE A 71 3.87 -8.46 5.47
N ILE A 72 2.75 -7.75 5.59
CA ILE A 72 2.52 -6.77 6.67
C ILE A 72 2.58 -7.46 8.04
N PHE A 73 1.99 -8.65 8.17
CA PHE A 73 2.07 -9.43 9.39
C PHE A 73 3.52 -9.75 9.77
N GLY A 74 4.33 -10.24 8.83
CA GLY A 74 5.75 -10.49 9.07
C GLY A 74 6.52 -9.24 9.50
N ALA A 75 6.26 -8.10 8.86
CA ALA A 75 6.88 -6.82 9.21
C ALA A 75 6.51 -6.35 10.62
N ILE A 76 5.22 -6.44 10.99
CA ILE A 76 4.74 -6.08 12.34
C ILE A 76 5.32 -7.03 13.39
N LEU A 77 5.37 -8.34 13.12
CA LEU A 77 5.96 -9.33 14.01
C LEU A 77 7.44 -9.03 14.28
N LEU A 78 8.19 -8.72 13.22
CA LEU A 78 9.60 -8.33 13.31
C LEU A 78 9.75 -7.04 14.13
N LEU A 79 8.95 -6.00 13.84
CA LEU A 79 8.97 -4.75 14.60
C LEU A 79 8.75 -5.00 16.10
N ASN A 80 7.69 -5.74 16.45
CA ASN A 80 7.37 -6.02 17.86
C ASN A 80 8.49 -6.82 18.52
N THR A 81 9.08 -7.78 17.81
CA THR A 81 10.24 -8.55 18.33
C THR A 81 11.45 -7.64 18.56
N LEU A 82 11.72 -6.69 17.68
CA LEU A 82 12.80 -5.70 17.85
C LEU A 82 12.51 -4.69 18.98
N GLN A 83 11.24 -4.41 19.26
CA GLN A 83 10.81 -3.59 20.41
C GLN A 83 11.04 -4.31 21.72
N GLU A 84 10.51 -5.52 21.86
CA GLU A 84 10.60 -6.33 23.09
C GLU A 84 12.03 -6.77 23.41
N SER A 85 12.86 -7.05 22.39
CA SER A 85 14.28 -7.39 22.58
C SER A 85 15.16 -6.17 22.92
N GLY A 86 14.65 -4.95 22.82
CA GLY A 86 15.44 -3.72 22.97
C GLY A 86 16.37 -3.41 21.79
N ALA A 87 16.35 -4.21 20.73
CA ALA A 87 17.20 -4.03 19.54
C ALA A 87 16.95 -2.68 18.84
N ILE A 88 15.74 -2.13 18.91
CA ILE A 88 15.43 -0.78 18.40
C ILE A 88 16.30 0.30 19.07
N ARG A 89 16.67 0.12 20.33
CA ARG A 89 17.56 1.06 21.04
C ARG A 89 18.96 1.03 20.44
N SER A 90 19.49 -0.17 20.19
CA SER A 90 20.78 -0.34 19.51
C SER A 90 20.77 0.25 18.09
N ILE A 91 19.67 0.06 17.34
CA ILE A 91 19.51 0.66 16.01
C ILE A 91 19.48 2.20 16.11
N ARG A 92 18.77 2.75 17.09
CA ARG A 92 18.69 4.19 17.36
C ARG A 92 20.06 4.79 17.68
N ASP A 93 20.82 4.13 18.54
CA ASP A 93 22.15 4.58 18.94
C ASP A 93 23.11 4.58 17.74
N GLY A 94 22.99 3.57 16.87
CA GLY A 94 23.69 3.51 15.59
C GLY A 94 23.41 4.72 14.69
N PHE A 95 22.14 5.07 14.45
CA PHE A 95 21.81 6.25 13.64
C PHE A 95 22.19 7.57 14.29
N THR A 96 22.06 7.69 15.61
CA THR A 96 22.43 8.89 16.36
C THR A 96 23.95 9.12 16.33
N SER A 97 24.74 8.04 16.26
CA SER A 97 26.20 8.13 16.10
C SER A 97 26.64 8.69 14.75
N ILE A 98 25.84 8.49 13.68
CA ILE A 98 26.12 9.06 12.35
C ILE A 98 25.81 10.56 12.35
N SER A 99 24.63 10.93 12.82
CA SER A 99 24.23 12.33 12.96
C SER A 99 23.13 12.50 14.00
N PRO A 100 23.23 13.50 14.89
CA PRO A 100 22.16 13.85 15.82
C PRO A 100 21.01 14.64 15.15
N ASP A 101 21.15 15.10 13.90
CA ASP A 101 20.12 15.86 13.21
C ASP A 101 18.99 14.94 12.71
N ARG A 102 17.77 15.15 13.23
CA ARG A 102 16.58 14.38 12.88
C ARG A 102 16.24 14.43 11.39
N ARG A 103 16.56 15.52 10.70
CA ARG A 103 16.32 15.67 9.25
C ARG A 103 17.23 14.74 8.45
N ILE A 104 18.49 14.64 8.84
CA ILE A 104 19.47 13.75 8.21
C ILE A 104 19.08 12.29 8.47
N GLN A 105 18.68 11.95 9.69
CA GLN A 105 18.19 10.61 10.03
C GLN A 105 16.95 10.22 9.20
N ALA A 106 15.99 11.13 9.03
CA ALA A 106 14.81 10.89 8.21
C ALA A 106 15.20 10.56 6.76
N ILE A 107 16.18 11.26 6.18
CA ILE A 107 16.68 10.96 4.82
C ILE A 107 17.37 9.59 4.79
N ILE A 108 18.23 9.28 5.75
CA ILE A 108 18.92 7.98 5.79
C ILE A 108 17.90 6.82 5.88
N ILE A 109 16.86 6.96 6.68
CA ILE A 109 15.87 5.90 6.91
C ILE A 109 14.84 5.83 5.77
N ALA A 110 14.20 6.95 5.45
CA ALA A 110 13.12 6.99 4.47
C ALA A 110 13.65 6.85 3.04
N TRP A 111 14.84 7.40 2.75
CA TRP A 111 15.41 7.40 1.40
C TRP A 111 16.40 6.25 1.21
N LEU A 112 17.50 6.19 1.97
CA LEU A 112 18.57 5.20 1.72
C LEU A 112 18.13 3.79 2.12
N PHE A 113 17.70 3.61 3.36
CA PHE A 113 17.24 2.30 3.85
C PHE A 113 15.95 1.87 3.13
N GLY A 114 14.99 2.79 2.95
CA GLY A 114 13.80 2.55 2.16
C GLY A 114 14.13 2.04 0.74
N SER A 115 14.99 2.74 0.00
CA SER A 115 15.38 2.33 -1.37
C SER A 115 16.15 1.01 -1.40
N PHE A 116 16.98 0.73 -0.38
CA PHE A 116 17.68 -0.56 -0.25
C PHE A 116 16.71 -1.74 -0.04
N ILE A 117 15.71 -1.54 0.82
CA ILE A 117 14.64 -2.53 1.04
C ILE A 117 13.80 -2.69 -0.24
N GLU A 118 13.53 -1.62 -0.99
CA GLU A 118 12.83 -1.71 -2.27
C GLU A 118 13.62 -2.52 -3.30
N GLY A 119 14.94 -2.27 -3.38
CA GLY A 119 15.83 -2.98 -4.31
C GLY A 119 16.00 -4.46 -3.99
N SER A 120 15.82 -4.88 -2.73
CA SER A 120 15.95 -6.28 -2.31
C SER A 120 14.63 -7.04 -2.25
N ALA A 121 13.53 -6.38 -1.84
CA ALA A 121 12.22 -7.02 -1.66
C ALA A 121 11.20 -6.70 -2.77
N GLY A 122 11.42 -5.64 -3.56
CA GLY A 122 10.48 -5.14 -4.55
C GLY A 122 9.47 -4.12 -3.99
N PHE A 123 8.34 -3.97 -4.69
CA PHE A 123 7.36 -2.88 -4.51
C PHE A 123 6.69 -2.82 -3.14
N GLY A 124 6.57 -1.63 -2.56
CA GLY A 124 5.72 -1.34 -1.39
C GLY A 124 6.24 -1.82 -0.03
N THR A 125 7.24 -2.71 -0.01
CA THR A 125 7.96 -3.17 1.20
C THR A 125 8.62 -2.04 2.01
N PRO A 126 9.21 -0.99 1.40
CA PRO A 126 9.85 0.09 2.15
C PRO A 126 8.91 0.80 3.11
N ALA A 127 7.68 1.11 2.65
CA ALA A 127 6.69 1.77 3.50
C ALA A 127 6.27 0.87 4.67
N ALA A 128 6.19 -0.44 4.45
CA ALA A 128 5.82 -1.42 5.48
C ALA A 128 6.88 -1.59 6.58
N VAL A 129 8.17 -1.33 6.28
CA VAL A 129 9.28 -1.56 7.23
C VAL A 129 9.87 -0.24 7.76
N ALA A 130 10.07 0.76 6.91
CA ALA A 130 10.67 2.03 7.29
C ALA A 130 9.75 2.87 8.18
N VAL A 131 8.44 2.84 7.96
CA VAL A 131 7.47 3.60 8.79
C VAL A 131 7.50 3.12 10.25
N PRO A 132 7.34 1.81 10.53
CA PRO A 132 7.56 1.28 11.88
C PRO A 132 8.87 1.70 12.56
N LEU A 133 9.97 1.72 11.80
CA LEU A 133 11.27 2.11 12.30
C LEU A 133 11.31 3.60 12.67
N LEU A 134 10.78 4.47 11.81
CA LEU A 134 10.65 5.91 12.08
C LEU A 134 9.81 6.17 13.35
N VAL A 135 8.67 5.48 13.48
CA VAL A 135 7.82 5.55 14.68
C VAL A 135 8.59 5.08 15.92
N GLY A 136 9.33 3.96 15.83
CA GLY A 136 10.16 3.44 16.93
C GLY A 136 11.30 4.38 17.34
N LEU A 137 11.78 5.23 16.43
CA LEU A 137 12.78 6.26 16.69
C LEU A 137 12.19 7.57 17.24
N GLY A 138 10.86 7.66 17.32
CA GLY A 138 10.12 8.78 17.88
C GLY A 138 9.88 9.94 16.92
N PHE A 139 9.88 9.69 15.61
CA PHE A 139 9.41 10.63 14.58
C PHE A 139 7.91 10.86 14.64
#